data_AF-A0A450VA51-F1
#
_entry.id   AF-A0A450VA51-F1
#
_cell.length_a   1.000
_cell.length_b   1.000
_cell.length_c   1.000
_cell.angle_alpha   90.00
_cell.angle_beta   90.00
_cell.angle_gamma   90.00
#
_symmetry.space_group_name_H-M   'P 1'
#
loop_
_entity.id
_entity.type
_entity.pdbx_description
1 polymer ?
#
loop_
_entity_poly.entity_id
_entity_poly.type
_entity_poly.pdbx_seq_one_letter_code
_entity_poly.pdbx_strand_id
1 'polypeptide(L)'
;MPYQNIDASLSPADVKAIKTAFETVLQKMPFLINLTPKERKSMFKAGPDSVSFVRNALNAAQDHPDILPATFKTGEFKNDVPRATE
;
A
#
# COMPACT_ATOMS: atom_id res chain seq x y z
N MET A 1 -28.10 13.25 -13.96
CA MET A 1 -28.70 12.60 -12.78
C MET A 1 -28.70 13.63 -11.65
N PRO A 2 -29.84 13.91 -11.00
CA PRO A 2 -29.86 14.88 -9.90
C PRO A 2 -29.13 14.26 -8.71
N TYR A 3 -28.02 14.89 -8.30
CA TYR A 3 -27.31 14.50 -7.09
C TYR A 3 -28.17 14.90 -5.90
N GLN A 4 -28.73 13.91 -5.22
CA GLN A 4 -29.44 14.11 -3.98
C GLN A 4 -28.40 14.35 -2.89
N ASN A 5 -28.11 15.64 -2.64
CA ASN A 5 -27.23 16.05 -1.55
C ASN A 5 -27.80 15.49 -0.25
N ILE A 6 -27.14 14.47 0.30
CA ILE A 6 -27.46 13.96 1.61
C ILE A 6 -26.91 15.01 2.58
N ASP A 7 -27.78 15.87 3.09
CA ASP A 7 -27.50 16.76 4.23
C ASP A 7 -27.32 15.90 5.50
N ALA A 8 -26.21 15.16 5.55
CA ALA A 8 -25.79 14.41 6.72
C ALA A 8 -24.95 15.33 7.61
N SER A 9 -25.58 15.84 8.66
CA SER A 9 -24.88 16.53 9.75
C SER A 9 -24.23 15.49 10.66
N LEU A 10 -22.91 15.50 10.73
CA LEU A 10 -22.15 14.65 11.66
C LEU A 10 -22.10 15.36 13.02
N SER A 11 -22.50 14.68 14.09
CA SER A 11 -22.47 15.30 15.42
C SER A 11 -21.02 15.63 15.81
N PRO A 12 -20.78 16.71 16.59
CA PRO A 12 -19.43 17.05 17.06
C PRO A 12 -18.75 15.92 17.85
N ALA A 13 -19.56 15.08 18.52
CA ALA A 13 -19.09 13.91 19.26
C ALA A 13 -18.56 12.82 18.31
N ASP A 14 -19.28 12.56 17.21
CA ASP A 14 -18.87 11.57 16.21
C ASP A 14 -17.62 12.02 15.46
N VAL A 15 -17.51 13.31 15.13
CA VAL A 15 -16.28 13.89 14.53
C VAL A 15 -15.08 13.66 15.45
N LYS A 16 -15.25 13.86 16.76
CA LYS A 16 -14.18 13.64 17.74
C LYS A 16 -13.81 12.16 17.83
N ALA A 17 -14.80 11.27 17.90
CA ALA A 17 -14.59 9.83 17.94
C ALA A 17 -13.84 9.32 16.69
N ILE A 18 -14.23 9.81 15.51
CA ILE A 18 -13.57 9.49 14.24
C ILE A 18 -12.12 9.97 14.24
N LYS A 19 -11.85 11.20 14.68
CA LYS A 19 -10.46 11.72 14.77
C LYS A 19 -9.60 10.90 15.72
N THR A 20 -10.12 10.56 16.89
CA THR A 20 -9.41 9.70 17.85
C THR A 20 -9.16 8.29 17.29
N ALA A 21 -10.09 7.73 16.52
CA ALA A 21 -9.87 6.47 15.82
C ALA A 21 -8.74 6.58 14.78
N PHE A 22 -8.69 7.67 14.01
CA PHE A 22 -7.58 7.91 13.08
C PHE A 22 -6.24 8.05 13.79
N GLU A 23 -6.17 8.77 14.91
CA GLU A 23 -4.96 8.88 15.73
C GLU A 23 -4.52 7.50 16.26
N THR A 24 -5.46 6.67 16.70
CA THR A 24 -5.18 5.31 17.16
C THR A 24 -4.63 4.44 16.04
N VAL A 25 -5.21 4.53 14.83
CA VAL A 25 -4.73 3.80 13.64
C VAL A 25 -3.31 4.24 13.27
N LEU A 26 -3.04 5.55 13.28
CA LEU A 26 -1.70 6.09 13.02
C LEU A 26 -0.67 5.60 14.04
N GLN A 27 -1.02 5.55 15.33
CA GLN A 27 -0.14 5.00 16.37
C GLN A 27 0.11 3.49 16.21
N LYS A 28 -0.89 2.72 15.77
CA LYS A 28 -0.79 1.27 15.57
C LYS A 28 -0.08 0.88 14.29
N MET A 29 0.10 1.81 13.35
CA MET A 29 0.74 1.55 12.06
C MET A 29 1.94 2.48 11.81
N PRO A 30 2.94 2.51 12.71
CA PRO A 30 4.11 3.40 12.57
C PRO A 30 5.01 3.04 11.37
N PHE A 31 4.81 1.86 10.78
CA PHE A 31 5.47 1.42 9.55
C PHE A 31 4.78 1.93 8.27
N LEU A 32 3.58 2.53 8.38
CA LEU A 32 3.02 3.38 7.32
C LEU A 32 3.82 4.69 7.31
N ILE A 33 5.11 4.61 6.97
CA ILE A 33 5.81 5.71 6.31
C ILE A 33 5.10 5.83 4.96
N ASN A 34 3.93 6.48 4.98
CA ASN A 34 3.13 6.69 3.81
C ASN A 34 3.93 7.62 2.92
N LEU A 35 4.50 7.06 1.86
CA LEU A 35 4.86 7.84 0.69
C LEU A 35 3.67 8.74 0.38
N THR A 36 3.90 10.05 0.43
CA THR A 36 2.90 11.05 0.09
C THR A 36 2.34 10.73 -1.29
N PRO A 37 1.10 11.12 -1.62
CA PRO A 37 0.56 10.92 -2.97
C PRO A 37 1.51 11.43 -4.07
N LYS A 38 2.31 12.46 -3.76
CA LYS A 38 3.37 13.00 -4.61
C LYS A 38 4.55 12.02 -4.77
N GLU A 39 5.06 11.48 -3.67
CA GLU A 39 6.15 10.49 -3.70
C GLU A 39 5.74 9.18 -4.38
N ARG A 40 4.49 8.71 -4.14
CA ARG A 40 3.93 7.56 -4.87
C ARG A 40 3.82 7.79 -6.37
N LYS A 41 3.51 9.02 -6.80
CA LYS A 41 3.49 9.39 -8.22
C LYS A 41 4.88 9.52 -8.83
N SER A 42 5.88 9.91 -8.04
CA SER A 42 7.26 10.02 -8.52
C SER A 42 8.04 8.71 -8.51
N MET A 43 7.52 7.67 -7.85
CA MET A 43 8.13 6.34 -7.90
C MET A 43 8.10 5.80 -9.32
N PHE A 44 9.25 5.28 -9.75
CA PHE A 44 9.36 4.58 -11.02
C PHE A 44 8.47 3.34 -11.00
N LYS A 45 7.58 3.23 -11.98
CA LYS A 45 6.71 2.07 -12.16
C LYS A 45 7.28 1.17 -13.24
N ALA A 46 7.18 -0.12 -13.02
CA ALA A 46 7.48 -1.11 -14.04
C ALA A 46 6.59 -0.86 -15.27
N GLY A 47 7.19 -0.65 -16.44
CA GLY A 47 6.49 -0.66 -17.72
C GLY A 47 5.85 -2.04 -18.00
N PRO A 48 4.94 -2.14 -18.99
CA PRO A 48 4.13 -3.33 -19.25
C PRO A 48 4.96 -4.63 -19.36
N ASP A 49 6.11 -4.56 -20.02
CA ASP A 49 7.01 -5.70 -20.22
C ASP A 49 7.80 -6.07 -18.95
N SER A 50 8.07 -5.11 -18.08
CA SER A 50 8.74 -5.36 -16.80
C SER A 50 7.80 -5.88 -15.71
N VAL A 51 6.47 -5.68 -15.85
CA VAL A 51 5.48 -6.21 -14.89
C VAL A 51 5.46 -7.74 -14.91
N SER A 52 5.51 -8.36 -16.10
CA SER A 52 5.54 -9.82 -16.24
C SER A 52 6.84 -10.40 -15.66
N PHE A 53 7.97 -9.74 -15.90
CA PHE A 53 9.27 -10.10 -15.33
C PHE A 53 9.25 -10.08 -13.79
N VAL A 54 8.77 -8.99 -13.19
CA VAL A 54 8.70 -8.85 -11.73
C VAL A 54 7.79 -9.91 -11.10
N ARG A 55 6.65 -10.23 -11.73
CA ARG A 55 5.75 -11.29 -11.26
C ARG A 55 6.38 -12.68 -11.36
N ASN A 56 7.08 -12.97 -12.46
CA ASN A 56 7.79 -14.24 -12.61
C ASN A 56 8.93 -14.38 -11.60
N ALA A 57 9.65 -13.29 -11.31
CA ALA A 57 10.68 -13.26 -10.29
C ALA A 57 10.10 -13.52 -8.88
N LEU A 58 8.90 -13.01 -8.58
CA LEU A 58 8.20 -13.30 -7.33
C LEU A 58 7.84 -14.78 -7.21
N ASN A 59 7.32 -15.39 -8.28
CA ASN A 59 6.98 -16.81 -8.28
C ASN A 59 8.24 -17.66 -8.05
N ALA A 60 9.33 -17.39 -8.78
CA ALA A 60 10.60 -18.11 -8.61
C ALA A 60 11.18 -17.95 -7.19
N ALA A 61 11.07 -16.76 -6.59
CA ALA A 61 11.49 -16.48 -5.22
C ALA A 61 10.65 -17.21 -4.17
N GLN A 62 9.39 -17.52 -4.46
CA GLN A 62 8.49 -18.25 -3.58
C GLN A 62 8.65 -19.77 -3.71
N ASP A 63 8.79 -20.25 -4.95
CA ASP A 63 8.95 -21.67 -5.27
C ASP A 63 10.33 -22.19 -4.84
N HIS A 64 11.35 -21.34 -4.88
CA HIS A 64 12.72 -21.67 -4.52
C HIS A 64 13.35 -20.58 -3.64
N PRO A 65 13.03 -20.54 -2.33
CA PRO A 65 13.54 -19.51 -1.43
C PRO A 65 15.08 -19.53 -1.30
N ASP A 66 15.71 -20.67 -1.58
CA ASP A 66 17.16 -20.91 -1.45
C ASP A 66 17.98 -20.27 -2.58
N ILE A 67 17.35 -19.84 -3.69
CA ILE A 67 18.04 -19.17 -4.81
C ILE A 67 18.46 -17.74 -4.45
N LEU A 68 17.83 -17.19 -3.41
CA LEU A 68 18.07 -15.83 -2.94
C LEU A 68 18.99 -15.86 -1.73
N PRO A 69 19.84 -14.83 -1.54
CA PRO A 69 20.65 -14.72 -0.34
C PRO A 69 19.77 -14.77 0.92
N ALA A 70 20.28 -15.36 2.00
CA ALA A 70 19.56 -15.44 3.28
C ALA A 70 19.18 -14.07 3.88
N THR A 71 19.82 -12.99 3.42
CA THR A 71 19.51 -11.61 3.79
C THR A 71 18.30 -11.05 3.04
N PHE A 72 17.88 -11.70 1.95
CA PHE A 72 16.76 -11.26 1.13
C PHE A 72 15.43 -11.74 1.72
N LYS A 73 14.54 -10.80 2.02
CA LYS A 73 13.26 -11.09 2.65
C LYS A 73 12.17 -11.25 1.59
N THR A 74 11.90 -12.48 1.20
CA THR A 74 10.84 -12.84 0.23
C THR A 74 9.44 -12.36 0.65
N GLY A 75 9.17 -12.30 1.96
CA GLY A 75 7.93 -11.75 2.50
C GLY A 75 7.75 -10.24 2.26
N GLU A 76 8.83 -9.45 2.34
CA GLU A 76 8.80 -8.01 2.03
C GLU A 76 8.65 -7.82 0.51
N PHE A 77 9.38 -8.60 -0.29
CA PHE A 77 9.28 -8.57 -1.75
C PHE A 77 7.86 -8.81 -2.25
N LYS A 78 7.13 -9.78 -1.67
CA LYS A 78 5.71 -10.02 -2.00
C LYS A 78 4.82 -8.79 -1.79
N ASN A 79 5.09 -8.00 -0.75
CA ASN A 79 4.31 -6.80 -0.42
C ASN A 79 4.67 -5.60 -1.31
N ASP A 80 5.85 -5.62 -1.93
CA ASP A 80 6.36 -4.52 -2.77
C ASP A 80 6.03 -4.68 -4.25
N VAL A 81 5.88 -5.92 -4.75
CA VAL A 81 5.52 -6.18 -6.15
C VAL A 81 4.26 -5.42 -6.59
N PRO A 82 3.13 -5.43 -5.84
CA PRO A 82 1.95 -4.65 -6.21
C PRO A 82 2.25 -3.15 -6.34
N ARG A 83 3.09 -2.59 -5.46
CA ARG A 83 3.45 -1.16 -5.44
C ARG A 83 4.32 -0.75 -6.63
N ALA A 84 5.11 -1.68 -7.17
CA ALA A 84 5.97 -1.44 -8.33
C ALA A 84 5.21 -1.59 -9.67
N THR A 85 4.06 -2.26 -9.68
CA THR A 85 3.30 -2.58 -10.90
C THR A 85 1.99 -1.80 -11.06
N GLU A 86 1.48 -1.13 -10.01
CA GLU A 86 0.20 -0.38 -9.99
C GLU A 86 0.39 1.13 -9.80
#